data_AF-A0A182EXY9-F1
#
_entry.id   AF-A0A182EXY9-F1
#
_cell.length_a   1.000
_cell.length_b   1.000
_cell.length_c   1.000
_cell.angle_alpha   90.00
_cell.angle_beta   90.00
_cell.angle_gamma   90.00
#
_symmetry.space_group_name_H-M   'P 1'
#
loop_
_entity.id
_entity.type
_entity.pdbx_description
1 polymer ?
#
loop_
_entity_poly.entity_id
_entity_poly.type
_entity_poly.pdbx_seq_one_letter_code
_entity_poly.pdbx_strand_id
1 'polypeptide(L)'
;NAALFWYNLMRNGEVDMRSRHGACPVLTGIKWIVTKWLHERGQEWRRPCGLNQFDQERYVGDLGAPEPKHHSNTRSEAKEPRN
;
A
#
# COMPACT_ATOMS: atom_id res chain seq x y z
N ASN A 1 19.43 1.33 1.59
CA ASN A 1 18.54 0.70 0.59
C ASN A 1 17.09 0.94 0.97
N ALA A 2 16.25 1.27 0.01
CA ALA A 2 14.83 1.55 0.22
C ALA A 2 13.97 0.61 -0.64
N ALA A 3 12.76 0.33 -0.18
CA ALA A 3 11.77 -0.44 -0.90
C ALA A 3 10.42 0.26 -0.82
N LEU A 4 9.62 0.13 -1.88
CA LEU A 4 8.23 0.54 -1.92
C LEU A 4 7.37 -0.70 -2.07
N PHE A 5 6.38 -0.84 -1.21
CA PHE A 5 5.43 -1.95 -1.22
C PHE A 5 4.01 -1.39 -1.13
N TRP A 6 3.10 -1.96 -1.93
CA TRP A 6 1.69 -1.57 -1.99
C TRP A 6 0.87 -2.77 -2.51
N TYR A 7 -0.46 -2.67 -2.38
CA TYR A 7 -1.40 -3.64 -2.92
C TYR A 7 -2.05 -3.12 -4.20
N ASN A 8 -2.23 -4.01 -5.17
CA ASN A 8 -2.99 -3.71 -6.39
C ASN A 8 -4.45 -4.14 -6.34
N LEU A 9 -4.80 -4.95 -5.32
CA LEU A 9 -6.14 -5.48 -5.13
C LEU A 9 -6.69 -5.05 -3.78
N MET A 10 -7.96 -4.68 -3.76
CA MET A 10 -8.76 -4.51 -2.56
C MET A 10 -8.86 -5.83 -1.79
N ARG A 11 -9.38 -5.79 -0.55
CA ARG A 11 -9.47 -7.00 0.30
C ARG A 11 -10.45 -8.05 -0.23
N ASN A 12 -11.37 -7.63 -1.10
CA ASN A 12 -12.31 -8.50 -1.80
C ASN A 12 -11.72 -9.09 -3.11
N GLY A 13 -10.48 -8.75 -3.47
CA GLY A 13 -9.82 -9.22 -4.70
C GLY A 13 -10.05 -8.36 -5.95
N GLU A 14 -10.91 -7.35 -5.88
CA GLU A 14 -11.11 -6.42 -7.00
C GLU A 14 -9.92 -5.48 -7.18
N VAL A 15 -9.72 -5.00 -8.41
CA VAL A 15 -8.61 -4.09 -8.73
C VAL A 15 -8.77 -2.75 -7.99
N ASP A 16 -7.71 -2.31 -7.31
CA ASP A 16 -7.65 -0.97 -6.73
C ASP A 16 -7.11 0.03 -7.75
N MET A 17 -7.98 0.83 -8.34
CA MET A 17 -7.59 1.82 -9.36
C MET A 17 -6.65 2.91 -8.85
N ARG A 18 -6.56 3.11 -7.52
CA ARG A 18 -5.59 4.05 -6.91
C ARG A 18 -4.15 3.54 -7.02
N SER A 19 -3.95 2.24 -7.23
CA SER A 19 -2.61 1.63 -7.34
C SER A 19 -1.99 1.77 -8.73
N ARG A 20 -2.69 2.42 -9.67
CA ARG A 20 -2.16 2.72 -11.00
C ARG A 20 -0.90 3.57 -10.85
N HIS A 21 0.22 3.05 -11.35
CA HIS A 21 1.52 3.68 -11.21
C HIS A 21 2.30 3.63 -12.52
N GLY A 22 3.37 4.42 -12.55
CA GLY A 22 4.35 4.44 -13.63
C GLY A 22 5.70 4.89 -13.09
N ALA A 23 6.68 5.01 -13.98
CA ALA A 23 7.98 5.58 -13.64
C ALA A 23 8.18 6.87 -14.42
N CYS A 24 8.53 7.95 -13.71
CA CYS A 24 8.96 9.19 -14.35
C CYS A 24 10.32 8.99 -15.06
N PRO A 25 10.59 9.73 -16.15
CA PRO A 25 11.89 9.73 -16.81
C PRO A 25 13.04 10.10 -15.86
N VAL A 26 14.20 9.50 -16.09
CA VAL A 26 15.44 9.86 -15.37
C VAL A 26 16.08 11.05 -16.10
N LEU A 27 16.14 12.21 -15.45
CA LEU A 27 16.72 13.42 -16.05
C LEU A 27 18.26 13.43 -15.99
N THR A 28 18.85 12.77 -15.00
CA THR A 28 20.30 12.66 -14.80
C THR A 28 20.67 11.34 -14.13
N GLY A 29 21.77 10.73 -14.57
CA GLY A 29 22.27 9.47 -14.00
C GLY A 29 21.52 8.21 -14.48
N ILE A 30 21.53 7.16 -13.65
CA ILE A 30 20.98 5.82 -13.96
C ILE A 30 20.13 5.33 -12.78
N LYS A 31 18.97 4.75 -13.09
CA LYS A 31 18.07 4.14 -12.10
C LYS A 31 18.01 2.62 -12.30
N TRP A 32 18.40 1.86 -11.27
CA TRP A 32 18.22 0.42 -11.21
C TRP A 32 17.07 0.07 -10.25
N ILE A 33 16.18 -0.82 -10.67
CA ILE A 33 15.05 -1.30 -9.86
C ILE A 33 14.91 -2.81 -9.98
N VAL A 34 14.34 -3.42 -8.95
CA VAL A 34 13.85 -4.81 -8.98
C VAL A 34 12.39 -4.78 -8.55
N THR A 35 11.53 -5.38 -9.36
CA THR A 35 10.10 -5.51 -9.06
C THR A 35 9.78 -6.96 -8.78
N LYS A 36 9.19 -7.23 -7.61
CA LYS A 36 8.65 -8.55 -7.28
C LYS A 36 7.14 -8.47 -7.21
N TRP A 37 6.49 -9.29 -8.03
CA TRP A 37 5.04 -9.47 -7.97
C TRP A 37 4.69 -10.60 -7.01
N LEU A 38 3.72 -10.33 -6.14
CA LEU A 38 3.11 -11.31 -5.24
C LEU A 38 1.66 -11.49 -5.70
N HIS A 39 1.29 -12.74 -5.96
CA HIS A 39 -0.07 -13.07 -6.39
C HIS A 39 -0.93 -13.41 -5.18
N GLU A 40 -2.24 -13.16 -5.29
CA GLU A 40 -3.21 -13.41 -4.22
C GLU A 40 -3.36 -14.91 -3.89
N ARG A 41 -3.23 -15.78 -4.90
CA ARG A 41 -3.43 -17.22 -4.75
C ARG A 41 -2.31 -17.82 -3.88
N GLY A 42 -2.70 -18.57 -2.85
CA GLY A 42 -1.77 -19.15 -1.87
C GLY A 42 -1.42 -18.19 -0.72
N GLN A 43 -2.03 -17.00 -0.67
CA GLN A 43 -1.89 -16.04 0.44
C GLN A 43 -3.12 -15.98 1.36
N GLU A 44 -4.14 -16.81 1.15
CA GLU A 44 -5.42 -16.78 1.87
C GLU A 44 -5.26 -16.86 3.41
N TRP A 45 -4.23 -17.55 3.90
CA TRP A 45 -3.93 -17.67 5.35
C TRP A 45 -3.06 -16.55 5.90
N ARG A 46 -2.31 -15.85 5.03
CA ARG A 46 -1.42 -14.74 5.40
C ARG A 46 -2.10 -13.37 5.26
N ARG A 47 -3.07 -13.29 4.34
CA ARG A 47 -3.89 -12.11 4.05
C ARG A 47 -5.35 -12.56 3.90
N PRO A 48 -6.10 -12.70 4.99
CA PRO A 48 -7.52 -13.07 4.91
C PRO A 48 -8.32 -11.96 4.20
N CYS A 49 -9.34 -12.37 3.45
CA CYS A 49 -10.28 -11.46 2.83
C CYS A 49 -11.07 -10.64 3.87
N GLY A 50 -11.62 -9.50 3.44
CA GLY A 50 -12.55 -8.73 4.26
C GLY A 50 -13.84 -9.51 4.50
N LEU A 51 -14.49 -9.28 5.65
CA LEU A 51 -15.83 -9.82 5.91
C LEU A 51 -16.90 -9.01 5.17
N ASN A 52 -16.59 -7.75 4.84
CA ASN A 52 -17.44 -6.90 4.03
C ASN A 52 -16.76 -6.57 2.69
N GLN A 53 -17.58 -6.40 1.66
CA GLN A 53 -17.12 -6.04 0.32
C GLN A 53 -16.34 -4.73 0.27
N PHE A 54 -16.66 -3.78 1.16
CA PHE A 54 -16.08 -2.45 1.18
C PHE A 54 -14.91 -2.32 2.16
N ASP A 55 -14.48 -3.41 2.80
CA ASP A 55 -13.33 -3.37 3.69
C ASP A 55 -12.07 -3.01 2.88
N GLN A 56 -11.43 -1.90 3.25
CA GLN A 56 -10.18 -1.44 2.64
C GLN A 56 -9.02 -1.59 3.62
N GLU A 57 -7.82 -1.71 3.08
CA GLU A 57 -6.61 -1.58 3.90
C GLU A 57 -6.36 -0.11 4.24
N ARG A 58 -6.06 0.17 5.51
CA ARG A 58 -5.67 1.51 5.97
C ARG A 58 -4.16 1.76 5.78
N TYR A 59 -3.37 0.72 6.01
CA TYR A 59 -1.93 0.71 5.80
C TYR A 59 -1.48 -0.73 5.56
N VAL A 60 -0.27 -0.88 5.02
CA VAL A 60 0.32 -2.19 4.79
C VAL A 60 0.46 -2.95 6.11
N GLY A 61 -0.27 -4.05 6.25
CA GLY A 61 -0.16 -4.92 7.43
C GLY A 61 -1.17 -4.63 8.54
N ASP A 62 -2.25 -3.89 8.28
CA ASP A 62 -3.34 -3.61 9.23
C ASP A 62 -4.13 -4.84 9.74
N LEU A 63 -3.70 -6.04 9.37
CA LEU A 63 -4.16 -7.36 9.82
C LEU A 63 -3.59 -7.77 11.19
N GLY A 64 -3.66 -6.86 12.17
CA GLY A 64 -3.24 -7.13 13.54
C GLY A 64 -1.80 -6.72 13.88
N ALA A 65 -1.08 -6.07 12.97
CA ALA A 65 0.12 -5.34 13.35
C ALA A 65 -0.26 -4.07 14.14
N PRO A 66 0.58 -3.59 15.06
CA PRO A 66 0.38 -2.29 15.69
C PRO A 66 0.32 -1.19 14.64
N GLU A 67 -0.59 -0.24 14.83
CA GLU A 67 -0.66 0.93 13.96
C GLU A 67 0.68 1.69 13.99
N PRO A 68 1.27 1.99 12.82
CA PRO A 68 2.55 2.66 12.78
C PRO A 68 2.42 4.08 13.32
N LYS A 69 3.16 4.39 14.39
CA LYS A 69 3.16 5.72 15.04
C LYS A 69 3.72 6.84 14.15
N HIS A 70 4.57 6.49 13.18
CA HIS A 70 5.14 7.40 12.20
C HIS A 70 4.86 6.89 10.79
N HIS A 71 4.13 7.70 10.03
CA HIS A 71 3.85 7.46 8.63
C HIS A 71 4.72 8.39 7.77
N SER A 72 5.94 7.96 7.40
CA SER A 72 6.86 8.78 6.62
C SER A 72 6.31 9.22 5.25
N ASN A 73 5.32 8.48 4.73
CA ASN A 73 4.73 8.70 3.40
C ASN A 73 3.30 9.27 3.44
N THR A 74 2.71 9.44 4.62
CA THR A 74 1.40 10.07 4.77
C THR A 74 1.69 11.45 5.33
N ARG A 75 1.40 12.51 4.57
CA ARG A 75 1.42 13.87 5.14
C ARG A 75 0.46 13.81 6.32
N SER A 76 0.95 14.02 7.54
CA SER A 76 0.07 14.24 8.68
C SER A 76 -0.86 15.37 8.27
N GLU A 77 -2.14 15.09 8.11
CA GLU A 77 -3.14 16.12 8.33
C GLU A 77 -2.98 16.49 9.79
N ALA A 78 -2.10 17.46 10.06
CA ALA A 78 -2.19 18.22 11.27
C ALA A 78 -3.63 18.75 11.26
N LYS A 79 -4.48 18.21 12.15
CA LYS A 79 -5.75 18.84 12.47
C LYS A 79 -5.39 20.26 12.91
N GLU A 80 -5.53 21.21 12.00
CA GLU A 80 -5.53 22.62 12.35
C GLU A 80 -6.68 22.80 13.35
N PRO A 81 -6.42 23.28 14.58
CA PRO A 81 -7.49 23.52 15.52
C PRO A 81 -8.43 24.54 14.89
N ARG A 82 -9.70 24.15 14.71
CA ARG A 82 -10.76 25.11 14.41
C ARG A 82 -10.84 26.06 15.61
N ASN A 83 -10.46 27.32 15.40
CA ASN A 83 -10.79 28.41 16.30
C ASN A 83 -12.30 28.54 16.45
#